data_AF-A0A5E5Q6T5-F1
#
_entry.id   AF-A0A5E5Q6T5-F1
#
_cell.length_a   1.000
_cell.length_b   1.000
_cell.length_c   1.000
_cell.angle_alpha   90.00
_cell.angle_beta   90.00
_cell.angle_gamma   90.00
#
_symmetry.space_group_name_H-M   'P 1'
#
loop_
_entity.id
_entity.type
_entity.pdbx_description
1 polymer ?
#
loop_
_entity_poly.entity_id
_entity_poly.type
_entity_poly.pdbx_seq_one_letter_code
_entity_poly.pdbx_strand_id
1 'polypeptide(L)'
;MMKQYLQLFKYLKEFAKLRNKVIRNIKQYDYVFLDAIPNNDFFYNTVKTDDKKDFWLKLKKPEEPQEPIKPQIETPKELINWLEDLYNEDNDPIIKTEIEHNEVTLFLDDKPELKEKLNNYIDNHWTGDLSQYQVKHQEYQQQKARYDKKLIKYTKLFKLYQQFFKFYEELKNNSETHELIIVVGLFNHQQNNDSLKHI
;
A
#
# COMPACT_ATOMS: atom_id res chain seq x y z
N MET A 1 68.40 7.12 0.26
CA MET A 1 67.79 6.87 -1.07
C MET A 1 66.94 5.60 -1.12
N MET A 2 67.47 4.39 -0.86
CA MET A 2 66.71 3.12 -1.02
C MET A 2 65.41 3.00 -0.19
N LYS A 3 65.37 3.55 1.04
CA LYS A 3 64.19 3.53 1.91
C LYS A 3 63.02 4.39 1.40
N GLN A 4 63.30 5.50 0.71
CA GLN A 4 62.28 6.39 0.14
C GLN A 4 61.61 5.72 -1.08
N TYR A 5 62.39 5.03 -1.91
CA TYR A 5 61.84 4.21 -3.00
C TYR A 5 60.95 3.07 -2.50
N LEU A 6 61.34 2.41 -1.41
CA LEU A 6 60.53 1.37 -0.76
C LEU A 6 59.21 1.91 -0.20
N GLN A 7 59.23 3.10 0.41
CA GLN A 7 58.03 3.78 0.88
C GLN A 7 57.12 4.21 -0.28
N LEU A 8 57.69 4.78 -1.34
CA LEU A 8 56.95 5.15 -2.54
C LEU A 8 56.32 3.93 -3.20
N PHE A 9 57.04 2.81 -3.28
CA PHE A 9 56.51 1.57 -3.87
C PHE A 9 55.40 0.96 -3.01
N LYS A 10 55.55 1.02 -1.68
CA LYS A 10 54.50 0.58 -0.75
C LYS A 10 53.25 1.46 -0.85
N TYR A 11 53.44 2.78 -0.94
CA TYR A 11 52.36 3.74 -1.17
C TYR A 11 51.66 3.47 -2.51
N LEU A 12 52.40 3.33 -3.60
CA LEU A 12 51.84 3.05 -4.93
C LEU A 12 51.12 1.69 -4.98
N LYS A 13 51.62 0.68 -4.25
CA LYS A 13 50.96 -0.62 -4.13
C LYS A 13 49.63 -0.54 -3.38
N GLU A 14 49.58 0.17 -2.25
CA GLU A 14 48.32 0.39 -1.52
C GLU A 14 47.37 1.31 -2.31
N PHE A 15 47.90 2.31 -3.01
CA PHE A 15 47.15 3.16 -3.94
C PHE A 15 46.57 2.36 -5.12
N ALA A 16 47.30 1.39 -5.65
CA ALA A 16 46.82 0.48 -6.69
C ALA A 16 45.75 -0.49 -6.18
N LYS A 17 45.74 -0.83 -4.87
CA LYS A 17 44.65 -1.58 -4.25
C LYS A 17 43.41 -0.73 -3.99
N LEU A 18 43.59 0.58 -3.74
CA LEU A 18 42.53 1.58 -3.70
C LEU A 18 41.93 1.85 -5.09
N ARG A 19 42.59 1.41 -6.17
CA ARG A 19 42.04 1.47 -7.52
C ARG A 19 40.86 0.50 -7.58
N ASN A 20 39.66 1.08 -7.46
CA ASN A 20 38.35 0.44 -7.46
C ASN A 20 38.33 -0.87 -8.26
N LYS A 21 37.92 -1.97 -7.62
CA LYS A 21 37.50 -3.17 -8.36
C LYS A 21 36.47 -2.74 -9.38
N VAL A 22 36.72 -3.02 -10.66
CA VAL A 22 35.72 -2.80 -11.70
C VAL A 22 34.52 -3.69 -11.40
N ILE A 23 33.43 -3.10 -10.95
CA ILE A 23 32.18 -3.81 -10.69
C ILE A 23 31.56 -4.15 -12.05
N ARG A 24 31.73 -5.40 -12.47
CA ARG A 24 31.19 -5.90 -13.75
C ARG A 24 29.72 -6.31 -13.66
N ASN A 25 29.21 -6.55 -12.44
CA ASN A 25 27.84 -6.97 -12.20
C ASN A 25 27.28 -6.25 -10.97
N ILE A 26 26.45 -5.24 -11.20
CA ILE A 26 25.79 -4.46 -10.13
C ILE A 26 24.73 -5.27 -9.38
N LYS A 27 24.25 -6.41 -9.92
CA LYS A 27 23.22 -7.24 -9.28
C LYS A 27 23.67 -7.92 -7.99
N GLN A 28 24.98 -7.94 -7.72
CA GLN A 28 25.57 -8.51 -6.51
C GLN A 28 25.58 -7.51 -5.34
N TYR A 29 25.16 -6.27 -5.58
CA TYR A 29 25.15 -5.19 -4.63
C TYR A 29 23.73 -4.66 -4.47
N ASP A 30 23.49 -3.94 -3.38
CA ASP A 30 22.31 -3.10 -3.29
C ASP A 30 22.52 -1.89 -4.21
N TYR A 31 21.60 -1.71 -5.15
CA TYR A 31 21.66 -0.61 -6.12
C TYR A 31 20.30 0.05 -6.29
N VAL A 32 20.34 1.34 -6.60
CA VAL A 32 19.16 2.16 -6.83
C VAL A 32 19.37 3.03 -8.06
N PHE A 33 18.39 3.04 -8.96
CA PHE A 33 18.34 3.98 -10.08
C PHE A 33 17.62 5.27 -9.64
N LEU A 34 18.35 6.37 -9.49
CA LEU A 34 17.73 7.67 -9.15
C LEU A 34 16.76 8.12 -10.25
N ASP A 35 17.08 7.83 -11.51
CA ASP A 35 16.23 8.17 -12.66
C ASP A 35 14.89 7.44 -12.66
N ALA A 36 14.78 6.29 -11.99
CA ALA A 36 13.51 5.56 -11.86
C ALA A 36 12.58 6.18 -10.81
N ILE A 37 13.11 7.02 -9.90
CA ILE A 37 12.36 7.57 -8.78
C ILE A 37 11.49 8.73 -9.26
N PRO A 38 10.16 8.68 -9.08
CA PRO A 38 9.29 9.78 -9.49
C PRO A 38 9.43 10.96 -8.54
N ASN A 39 9.32 12.18 -9.08
CA ASN A 39 9.13 13.38 -8.26
C ASN A 39 7.66 13.54 -7.89
N ASN A 40 7.39 13.65 -6.59
CA ASN A 40 6.06 13.87 -6.01
C ASN A 40 6.20 14.43 -4.59
N ASP A 41 5.08 14.63 -3.90
CA ASP A 41 5.06 15.21 -2.54
C ASP A 41 5.83 14.38 -1.49
N PHE A 42 6.07 13.09 -1.76
CA PHE A 42 6.79 12.17 -0.87
C PHE A 42 8.26 11.95 -1.26
N PHE A 43 8.58 12.10 -2.55
CA PHE A 43 9.91 11.85 -3.09
C PHE A 43 10.38 13.07 -3.87
N TYR A 44 11.44 13.71 -3.41
CA TYR A 44 12.05 14.84 -4.08
C TYR A 44 13.47 14.49 -4.51
N ASN A 45 13.64 14.27 -5.81
CA ASN A 45 14.89 13.94 -6.46
C ASN A 45 15.41 15.15 -7.25
N THR A 46 16.55 15.70 -6.80
CA THR A 46 17.19 16.88 -7.41
C THR A 46 17.87 16.56 -8.73
N VAL A 47 18.24 15.30 -8.97
CA VAL A 47 18.84 14.84 -10.24
C VAL A 47 17.88 15.06 -11.42
N LYS A 48 16.56 15.04 -11.16
CA LYS A 48 15.53 15.28 -12.18
C LYS A 48 15.12 16.73 -12.35
N THR A 49 15.34 17.58 -11.36
CA THR A 49 14.93 18.99 -11.37
C THR A 49 16.06 19.96 -11.63
N ASP A 50 17.31 19.47 -11.67
CA ASP A 50 18.53 20.29 -11.79
C ASP A 50 18.65 21.36 -10.69
N ASP A 51 18.03 21.09 -9.53
CA ASP A 51 18.09 21.98 -8.38
C ASP A 51 19.43 21.81 -7.66
N LYS A 52 20.19 22.90 -7.53
CA LYS A 52 21.47 22.94 -6.78
C LYS A 52 21.25 22.93 -5.26
N LYS A 53 20.63 21.86 -4.74
CA LYS A 53 20.47 21.63 -3.29
C LYS A 53 21.55 20.69 -2.77
N ASP A 54 21.81 20.74 -1.46
CA ASP A 54 22.83 19.93 -0.78
C ASP A 54 22.46 18.44 -0.62
N PHE A 55 21.36 18.00 -1.23
CA PHE A 55 20.89 16.62 -1.15
C PHE A 55 20.44 16.11 -2.52
N TRP A 56 20.62 14.81 -2.77
CA TRP A 56 20.21 14.16 -4.03
C TRP A 56 18.77 13.66 -4.00
N LEU A 57 18.35 13.10 -2.87
CA LEU A 57 17.02 12.56 -2.68
C LEU A 57 16.50 12.87 -1.27
N LYS A 58 15.31 13.44 -1.18
CA LYS A 58 14.58 13.62 0.07
C LYS A 58 13.33 12.75 0.05
N LEU A 59 13.16 11.99 1.12
CA LEU A 59 12.10 11.02 1.31
C LEU A 59 11.18 11.48 2.45
N LYS A 60 9.88 11.40 2.23
CA LYS A 60 8.85 11.48 3.27
C LYS A 60 8.07 10.18 3.25
N LYS A 61 7.80 9.61 4.43
CA LYS A 61 6.96 8.41 4.54
C LYS A 61 5.59 8.70 3.92
N PRO A 62 5.15 7.91 2.91
CA PRO A 62 3.80 8.03 2.38
C PRO A 62 2.76 7.75 3.45
N GLU A 63 1.66 8.50 3.42
CA GLU A 63 0.52 8.30 4.32
C GLU A 63 -0.43 7.29 3.71
N GLU A 64 -0.88 6.33 4.53
CA GLU A 64 -1.84 5.32 4.12
C GLU A 64 -3.20 5.99 3.86
N PRO A 65 -3.83 5.74 2.70
CA PRO A 65 -5.16 6.29 2.45
C PRO A 65 -6.16 5.70 3.45
N GLN A 66 -7.15 6.48 3.86
CA GLN A 66 -8.21 6.01 4.75
C GLN A 66 -9.24 5.20 3.95
N GLU A 67 -9.51 3.98 4.41
CA GLU A 67 -10.54 3.14 3.81
C GLU A 67 -11.94 3.74 4.05
N PRO A 68 -12.79 3.85 3.03
CA PRO A 68 -14.16 4.29 3.23
C PRO A 68 -14.94 3.27 4.04
N ILE A 69 -15.83 3.76 4.91
CA ILE A 69 -16.68 2.93 5.76
C ILE A 69 -17.85 2.41 4.91
N LYS A 70 -18.06 1.09 4.91
CA LYS A 70 -19.20 0.48 4.20
C LYS A 70 -20.50 0.90 4.90
N PRO A 71 -21.48 1.46 4.18
CA PRO A 71 -22.77 1.78 4.78
C PRO A 71 -23.50 0.49 5.18
N GLN A 72 -24.35 0.60 6.19
CA GLN A 72 -25.24 -0.44 6.67
C GLN A 72 -26.61 0.18 6.90
N ILE A 73 -27.66 -0.63 6.81
CA ILE A 73 -29.00 -0.16 7.18
C ILE A 73 -29.02 0.06 8.70
N GLU A 74 -29.63 1.18 9.14
CA GLU A 74 -29.62 1.64 10.53
C GLU A 74 -30.64 0.90 11.44
N THR A 75 -31.07 -0.29 11.04
CA THR A 75 -31.99 -1.13 11.82
C THR A 75 -31.35 -1.58 13.14
N PRO A 76 -32.12 -1.71 14.24
CA PRO A 76 -31.65 -2.36 15.46
C PRO A 76 -30.99 -3.72 15.15
N LYS A 77 -29.78 -3.94 15.66
CA LYS A 77 -28.99 -5.18 15.44
C LYS A 77 -29.78 -6.45 15.79
N GLU A 78 -30.67 -6.34 16.76
CA GLU A 78 -31.54 -7.43 17.19
C GLU A 78 -32.50 -7.88 16.09
N LEU A 79 -32.96 -6.99 15.21
CA LEU A 79 -33.88 -7.31 14.12
C LEU A 79 -33.13 -7.78 12.87
N ILE A 80 -31.95 -7.20 12.59
CA ILE A 80 -31.11 -7.57 11.43
C ILE A 80 -30.80 -9.07 11.42
N ASN A 81 -30.56 -9.66 12.59
CA ASN A 81 -30.23 -11.09 12.69
C ASN A 81 -31.36 -12.03 12.25
N TRP A 82 -32.61 -11.57 12.28
CA TRP A 82 -33.79 -12.35 11.91
C TRP A 82 -34.26 -12.11 10.49
N LEU A 83 -33.60 -11.24 9.73
CA LEU A 83 -33.99 -10.90 8.37
C LEU A 83 -32.96 -11.43 7.37
N GLU A 84 -33.43 -12.14 6.36
CA GLU A 84 -32.67 -12.48 5.15
C GLU A 84 -33.00 -11.49 4.04
N ASP A 85 -32.07 -11.35 3.10
CA ASP A 85 -32.27 -10.55 1.89
C ASP A 85 -32.64 -9.08 2.13
N LEU A 86 -32.24 -8.52 3.28
CA LEU A 86 -32.39 -7.10 3.67
C LEU A 86 -31.99 -6.08 2.61
N TYR A 87 -31.03 -6.46 1.74
CA TYR A 87 -30.46 -5.60 0.71
C TYR A 87 -30.98 -5.93 -0.70
N ASN A 88 -31.95 -6.85 -0.81
CA ASN A 88 -32.57 -7.19 -2.09
C ASN A 88 -33.61 -6.13 -2.46
N GLU A 89 -33.60 -5.70 -3.72
CA GLU A 89 -34.48 -4.64 -4.22
C GLU A 89 -35.80 -5.20 -4.76
N ASP A 90 -35.79 -6.47 -5.19
CA ASP A 90 -36.90 -7.07 -5.93
C ASP A 90 -37.95 -7.70 -5.01
N ASN A 91 -37.56 -8.05 -3.77
CA ASN A 91 -38.40 -8.79 -2.83
C ASN A 91 -38.29 -8.22 -1.43
N ASP A 92 -39.40 -8.30 -0.69
CA ASP A 92 -39.42 -8.04 0.75
C ASP A 92 -38.47 -8.99 1.50
N PRO A 93 -37.83 -8.53 2.59
CA PRO A 93 -36.89 -9.33 3.34
C PRO A 93 -37.61 -10.49 4.04
N ILE A 94 -37.00 -11.67 4.02
CA ILE A 94 -37.60 -12.88 4.55
C ILE A 94 -37.29 -12.96 6.05
N ILE A 95 -38.32 -13.10 6.88
CA ILE A 95 -38.15 -13.30 8.31
C ILE A 95 -37.75 -14.76 8.57
N LYS A 96 -36.60 -14.96 9.21
CA LYS A 96 -36.14 -16.27 9.70
C LYS A 96 -37.04 -16.78 10.81
N THR A 97 -37.35 -18.07 10.78
CA THR A 97 -38.06 -18.75 11.87
C THR A 97 -37.14 -19.20 12.99
N GLU A 98 -35.85 -19.41 12.70
CA GLU A 98 -34.84 -19.84 13.66
C GLU A 98 -33.49 -19.13 13.44
N ILE A 99 -32.78 -18.83 14.52
CA ILE A 99 -31.40 -18.34 14.48
C ILE A 99 -30.53 -19.10 15.48
N GLU A 100 -29.29 -19.40 15.12
CA GLU A 100 -28.29 -19.89 16.06
C GLU A 100 -27.63 -18.72 16.79
N HIS A 101 -27.68 -18.71 18.11
CA HIS A 101 -27.01 -17.72 18.94
C HIS A 101 -26.32 -18.40 20.12
N ASN A 102 -24.98 -18.30 20.19
CA ASN A 102 -24.16 -18.87 21.26
C ASN A 102 -24.43 -20.37 21.52
N GLU A 103 -24.42 -21.20 20.48
CA GLU A 103 -24.67 -22.65 20.54
C GLU A 103 -26.10 -23.04 20.98
N VAL A 104 -27.03 -22.08 21.03
CA VAL A 104 -28.45 -22.29 21.30
C VAL A 104 -29.28 -21.84 20.10
N THR A 105 -30.20 -22.69 19.63
CA THR A 105 -31.17 -22.36 18.57
C THR A 105 -32.32 -21.59 19.19
N LEU A 106 -32.54 -20.36 18.73
CA LEU A 106 -33.67 -19.52 19.12
C LEU A 106 -34.76 -19.61 18.06
N PHE A 107 -35.98 -19.94 18.46
CA PHE A 107 -37.14 -19.92 17.57
C PHE A 107 -37.89 -18.60 17.69
N LEU A 108 -38.35 -18.07 16.55
CA LEU A 108 -39.14 -16.84 16.52
C LEU A 108 -40.53 -17.03 17.15
N ASP A 109 -41.06 -18.25 17.07
CA ASP A 109 -42.38 -18.60 17.63
C ASP A 109 -42.42 -18.46 19.15
N ASP A 110 -41.28 -18.58 19.83
CA ASP A 110 -41.16 -18.34 21.27
C ASP A 110 -41.24 -16.84 21.64
N LYS A 111 -41.25 -15.93 20.65
CA LYS A 111 -41.23 -14.47 20.82
C LYS A 111 -42.23 -13.76 19.89
N PRO A 112 -43.55 -13.86 20.14
CA PRO A 112 -44.57 -13.24 19.29
C PRO A 112 -44.44 -11.72 19.17
N GLU A 113 -43.99 -11.05 20.24
CA GLU A 113 -43.74 -9.58 20.24
C GLU A 113 -42.63 -9.17 19.25
N LEU A 114 -41.64 -10.05 19.02
CA LEU A 114 -40.55 -9.79 18.08
C LEU A 114 -41.04 -9.90 16.63
N LYS A 115 -41.92 -10.88 16.37
CA LYS A 115 -42.54 -11.09 15.06
C LYS A 115 -43.39 -9.89 14.64
N GLU A 116 -44.17 -9.34 15.55
CA GLU A 116 -44.96 -8.13 15.29
C GLU A 116 -44.07 -6.92 14.98
N LYS A 117 -42.98 -6.73 15.75
CA LYS A 117 -42.00 -5.67 15.48
C LYS A 117 -41.30 -5.83 14.14
N LEU A 118 -40.96 -7.05 13.74
CA LEU A 118 -40.33 -7.34 12.44
C LEU A 118 -41.28 -7.01 11.29
N ASN A 119 -42.52 -7.47 11.35
CA ASN A 119 -43.54 -7.15 10.32
C ASN A 119 -43.75 -5.63 10.22
N ASN A 120 -43.93 -4.96 11.36
CA ASN A 120 -44.11 -3.51 11.39
C ASN A 120 -42.90 -2.75 10.82
N TYR A 121 -41.68 -3.27 11.02
CA TYR A 121 -40.47 -2.69 10.43
C TYR A 121 -40.45 -2.84 8.90
N ILE A 122 -40.77 -4.04 8.38
CA ILE A 122 -40.83 -4.32 6.95
C ILE A 122 -41.85 -3.41 6.27
N ASP A 123 -43.05 -3.33 6.83
CA ASP A 123 -44.17 -2.61 6.23
C ASP A 123 -43.97 -1.08 6.23
N ASN A 124 -43.34 -0.52 7.26
CA ASN A 124 -43.33 0.94 7.47
C ASN A 124 -41.96 1.62 7.34
N HIS A 125 -40.86 0.88 7.52
CA HIS A 125 -39.52 1.49 7.64
C HIS A 125 -38.51 0.93 6.63
N TRP A 126 -38.57 -0.36 6.31
CA TRP A 126 -37.55 -1.03 5.49
C TRP A 126 -37.37 -0.40 4.11
N THR A 127 -38.44 -0.09 3.38
CA THR A 127 -38.31 0.51 2.03
C THR A 127 -37.60 1.87 2.05
N GLY A 128 -37.87 2.70 3.06
CA GLY A 128 -37.21 3.98 3.23
C GLY A 128 -35.73 3.82 3.59
N ASP A 129 -35.45 2.91 4.51
CA ASP A 129 -34.11 2.52 4.94
C ASP A 129 -33.27 1.94 3.78
N LEU A 130 -33.86 1.08 2.95
CA LEU A 130 -33.25 0.51 1.75
C LEU A 130 -32.90 1.59 0.75
N SER A 131 -33.82 2.54 0.50
CA SER A 131 -33.55 3.66 -0.41
C SER A 131 -32.40 4.55 0.09
N GLN A 132 -32.37 4.87 1.39
CA GLN A 132 -31.26 5.62 1.97
C GLN A 132 -29.94 4.85 1.88
N TYR A 133 -29.98 3.54 2.14
CA TYR A 133 -28.83 2.66 1.98
C TYR A 133 -28.30 2.68 0.54
N GLN A 134 -29.16 2.59 -0.47
CA GLN A 134 -28.76 2.61 -1.88
C GLN A 134 -27.99 3.88 -2.24
N VAL A 135 -28.49 5.06 -1.82
CA VAL A 135 -27.81 6.33 -2.05
C VAL A 135 -26.43 6.32 -1.39
N LYS A 136 -26.36 5.97 -0.10
CA LYS A 136 -25.09 5.88 0.64
C LYS A 136 -24.15 4.83 0.02
N HIS A 137 -24.68 3.73 -0.50
CA HIS A 137 -23.93 2.65 -1.13
C HIS A 137 -23.33 3.09 -2.46
N GLN A 138 -24.10 3.81 -3.30
CA GLN A 138 -23.57 4.38 -4.54
C GLN A 138 -22.43 5.38 -4.26
N GLU A 139 -22.60 6.26 -3.27
CA GLU A 139 -21.54 7.16 -2.83
C GLU A 139 -20.31 6.40 -2.33
N TYR A 140 -20.51 5.35 -1.53
CA TYR A 140 -19.46 4.46 -1.06
C TYR A 140 -18.69 3.81 -2.22
N GLN A 141 -19.38 3.30 -3.26
CA GLN A 141 -18.72 2.70 -4.42
C GLN A 141 -17.81 3.69 -5.14
N GLN A 142 -18.25 4.94 -5.29
CA GLN A 142 -17.41 6.00 -5.88
C GLN A 142 -16.19 6.33 -5.01
N GLN A 143 -16.39 6.41 -3.68
CA GLN A 143 -15.30 6.65 -2.74
C GLN A 143 -14.31 5.47 -2.72
N LYS A 144 -14.81 4.23 -2.78
CA LYS A 144 -14.01 3.01 -2.86
C LYS A 144 -13.16 2.96 -4.12
N ALA A 145 -13.74 3.26 -5.28
CA ALA A 145 -12.97 3.34 -6.53
C ALA A 145 -11.86 4.41 -6.48
N ARG A 146 -12.08 5.55 -5.80
CA ARG A 146 -11.04 6.57 -5.58
C ARG A 146 -9.99 6.09 -4.59
N TYR A 147 -10.40 5.41 -3.52
CA TYR A 147 -9.53 4.80 -2.53
C TYR A 147 -8.61 3.76 -3.17
N ASP A 148 -9.14 2.83 -3.97
CA ASP A 148 -8.36 1.77 -4.63
C ASP A 148 -7.27 2.34 -5.52
N LYS A 149 -7.58 3.41 -6.29
CA LYS A 149 -6.57 4.12 -7.09
C LYS A 149 -5.47 4.74 -6.23
N LYS A 150 -5.84 5.36 -5.09
CA LYS A 150 -4.88 5.92 -4.14
C LYS A 150 -4.05 4.82 -3.49
N LEU A 151 -4.65 3.69 -3.14
CA LEU A 151 -4.00 2.54 -2.54
C LEU A 151 -2.93 1.97 -3.48
N ILE A 152 -3.24 1.77 -4.76
CA ILE A 152 -2.25 1.30 -5.76
C ILE A 152 -1.06 2.24 -5.84
N LYS A 153 -1.30 3.57 -5.85
CA LYS A 153 -0.23 4.57 -5.87
C LYS A 153 0.58 4.53 -4.56
N TYR A 154 -0.11 4.47 -3.42
CA TYR A 154 0.49 4.35 -2.10
C TYR A 154 1.38 3.12 -2.00
N THR A 155 0.90 1.92 -2.35
CA THR A 155 1.66 0.67 -2.28
C THR A 155 2.96 0.74 -3.08
N LYS A 156 2.93 1.32 -4.29
CA LYS A 156 4.13 1.51 -5.12
C LYS A 156 5.15 2.43 -4.43
N LEU A 157 4.68 3.58 -3.94
CA LEU A 157 5.53 4.57 -3.25
C LEU A 157 6.04 4.04 -1.91
N PHE A 158 5.22 3.32 -1.16
CA PHE A 158 5.57 2.75 0.12
C PHE A 158 6.62 1.63 -0.02
N LYS A 159 6.50 0.79 -1.04
CA LYS A 159 7.54 -0.22 -1.36
C LYS A 159 8.88 0.44 -1.65
N LEU A 160 8.89 1.53 -2.44
CA LEU A 160 10.11 2.30 -2.69
C LEU A 160 10.66 2.92 -1.40
N TYR A 161 9.81 3.51 -0.56
CA TYR A 161 10.20 4.03 0.74
C TYR A 161 10.82 2.93 1.63
N GLN A 162 10.20 1.75 1.70
CA GLN A 162 10.70 0.62 2.48
C GLN A 162 12.09 0.16 2.01
N GLN A 163 12.34 0.15 0.70
CA GLN A 163 13.67 -0.17 0.16
C GLN A 163 14.73 0.81 0.68
N PHE A 164 14.47 2.12 0.61
CA PHE A 164 15.38 3.13 1.14
C PHE A 164 15.50 3.09 2.66
N PHE A 165 14.40 2.81 3.36
CA PHE A 165 14.41 2.73 4.81
C PHE A 165 15.25 1.54 5.30
N LYS A 166 15.11 0.38 4.65
CA LYS A 166 15.96 -0.79 4.90
C LYS A 166 17.43 -0.44 4.69
N PHE A 167 17.75 0.21 3.57
CA PHE A 167 19.12 0.66 3.28
C PHE A 167 19.64 1.62 4.36
N TYR A 168 18.82 2.56 4.80
CA TYR A 168 19.17 3.49 5.88
C TYR A 168 19.47 2.75 7.20
N GLU A 169 18.66 1.75 7.55
CA GLU A 169 18.91 0.92 8.74
C GLU A 169 20.19 0.10 8.60
N GLU A 170 20.45 -0.48 7.42
CA GLU A 170 21.67 -1.26 7.15
C GLU A 170 22.92 -0.38 7.20
N LEU A 171 22.90 0.82 6.61
CA LEU A 171 23.98 1.80 6.76
C LEU A 171 24.19 2.20 8.21
N LYS A 172 23.12 2.46 8.96
CA LYS A 172 23.22 2.87 10.36
C LYS A 172 23.91 1.79 11.21
N ASN A 173 23.62 0.52 10.94
CA ASN A 173 24.16 -0.60 11.69
C ASN A 173 25.54 -1.06 11.19
N ASN A 174 25.84 -0.89 9.89
CA ASN A 174 27.02 -1.44 9.21
C ASN A 174 27.69 -0.42 8.27
N SER A 175 27.87 0.82 8.73
CA SER A 175 28.35 1.94 7.89
C SER A 175 29.71 1.72 7.21
N GLU A 176 30.58 0.88 7.77
CA GLU A 176 31.92 0.62 7.22
C GLU A 176 31.94 -0.45 6.13
N THR A 177 30.93 -1.31 6.06
CA THR A 177 30.90 -2.49 5.18
C THR A 177 29.76 -2.48 4.18
N HIS A 178 28.74 -1.67 4.42
CA HIS A 178 27.57 -1.59 3.57
C HIS A 178 27.70 -0.43 2.58
N GLU A 179 27.62 -0.75 1.29
CA GLU A 179 27.76 0.19 0.19
C GLU A 179 26.48 0.17 -0.67
N LEU A 180 25.97 1.35 -1.04
CA LEU A 180 24.91 1.48 -2.04
C LEU A 180 25.48 2.01 -3.35
N ILE A 181 25.18 1.28 -4.41
CA ILE A 181 25.46 1.74 -5.76
C ILE A 181 24.30 2.60 -6.24
N ILE A 182 24.57 3.90 -6.38
CA ILE A 182 23.63 4.85 -6.95
C ILE A 182 23.88 4.93 -8.45
N VAL A 183 22.86 4.60 -9.24
CA VAL A 183 22.91 4.69 -10.70
C VAL A 183 22.13 5.91 -11.17
N VAL A 184 22.78 6.73 -11.98
CA VAL A 184 22.23 7.94 -12.60
C VAL A 184 22.42 7.84 -14.11
N GLY A 185 21.45 8.30 -14.89
CA GLY A 185 21.45 8.27 -16.34
C GLY A 185 20.81 7.03 -16.96
N LEU A 186 21.03 6.85 -18.26
CA LEU A 186 20.36 5.88 -19.13
C LEU A 186 20.81 4.42 -18.94
N PHE A 187 21.47 4.07 -17.83
CA PHE A 187 21.91 2.69 -17.56
C PHE A 187 20.75 1.69 -17.39
N ASN A 188 19.52 2.18 -17.21
CA ASN A 188 18.30 1.37 -17.18
C ASN A 188 17.62 1.26 -18.57
N HIS A 189 18.19 1.84 -19.62
CA HIS A 189 17.61 1.79 -20.96
C HIS A 189 17.93 0.45 -21.63
N GLN A 190 17.04 -0.53 -21.47
CA GLN A 190 17.04 -1.70 -22.35
C GLN A 190 16.45 -1.27 -23.69
N GLN A 191 17.25 -1.32 -24.77
CA GLN A 191 16.68 -1.29 -26.12
C GLN A 191 15.75 -2.50 -26.22
N ASN A 192 14.44 -2.24 -26.30
CA ASN A 192 13.43 -3.26 -26.62
C ASN A 192 13.85 -3.94 -27.93
N ASN A 193 14.42 -5.13 -27.83
CA ASN A 193 14.16 -6.16 -28.81
C ASN A 193 12.86 -6.80 -28.36
N ASP A 194 11.82 -6.63 -29.17
CA ASP A 194 10.47 -7.15 -29.00
C ASP A 194 10.45 -8.54 -28.32
N SER A 195 10.19 -8.55 -27.02
CA SER A 195 9.46 -9.61 -26.31
C SER A 195 9.47 -9.38 -24.79
N LEU A 196 8.28 -9.00 -24.29
CA LEU A 196 7.66 -9.51 -23.06
C LEU A 196 8.24 -9.16 -21.67
N LYS A 197 7.26 -8.85 -20.81
CA LYS A 197 7.14 -9.09 -19.35
C LYS A 197 7.59 -7.99 -18.39
N HIS A 198 6.55 -7.38 -17.80
CA HIS A 198 6.54 -6.82 -16.46
C HIS A 198 7.29 -7.72 -15.46
N ILE A 199 8.23 -7.12 -14.73
CA ILE A 199 8.64 -7.51 -13.37
C ILE A 199 8.70 -6.23 -12.54
#